data_AF-A0A949UN28-F1
#
_entry.id   AF-A0A949UN28-F1
#
_cell.length_a   1.000
_cell.length_b   1.000
_cell.length_c   1.000
_cell.angle_alpha   90.00
_cell.angle_beta   90.00
_cell.angle_gamma   90.00
#
_symmetry.space_group_name_H-M   'P 1'
#
loop_
_entity.id
_entity.type
_entity.pdbx_description
1 polymer ?
#
loop_
_entity_poly.entity_id
_entity_poly.type
_entity_poly.pdbx_seq_one_letter_code
_entity_poly.pdbx_strand_id
1 'polypeptide(L)' 'KFDVKGISRSGNIVHVKAITATGEFYGVKAFAPDGKLNDVKGIKIFERKTELKIQGNPVYAHLKAIKQ' A
#
# COMPACT_ATOMS: atom_id res chain seq x y z
N LYS A 1 1.53 4.09 -18.33
CA LYS A 1 2.35 3.68 -17.16
C LYS A 1 1.49 3.90 -15.91
N PHE A 2 1.41 2.92 -15.01
CA PHE A 2 0.67 3.07 -13.74
C PHE A 2 1.65 3.39 -12.61
N ASP A 3 1.32 4.37 -11.77
CA ASP A 3 2.02 4.62 -10.52
C ASP A 3 1.29 3.95 -9.37
N VAL A 4 2.01 3.40 -8.38
CA VAL A 4 1.40 2.83 -7.17
C VAL A 4 1.62 3.77 -5.99
N LYS A 5 0.54 4.26 -5.38
CA LYS A 5 0.59 5.25 -4.29
C LYS A 5 -0.38 4.90 -3.15
N GLY A 6 -0.06 5.37 -1.94
CA GLY A 6 -1.02 5.43 -0.84
C GLY A 6 -1.94 6.63 -1.04
N ILE A 7 -3.24 6.40 -1.24
CA ILE A 7 -4.20 7.45 -1.62
C ILE A 7 -5.07 7.93 -0.46
N SER A 8 -5.21 7.12 0.59
CA SER A 8 -5.98 7.46 1.78
C SER A 8 -5.55 6.59 2.96
N ARG A 9 -5.99 6.95 4.16
CA ARG A 9 -5.68 6.24 5.42
C ARG A 9 -6.97 6.02 6.22
N SER A 10 -7.12 4.81 6.76
CA SER A 10 -8.19 4.41 7.68
C SER A 10 -7.54 3.78 8.92
N GLY A 11 -7.46 4.55 10.01
CA GLY A 11 -6.68 4.14 11.19
C GLY A 11 -5.24 3.84 10.79
N ASN A 12 -4.76 2.63 11.05
CA ASN A 12 -3.39 2.21 10.73
C ASN A 12 -3.22 1.57 9.35
N ILE A 13 -4.27 1.59 8.54
CA ILE A 13 -4.26 1.03 7.18
C ILE A 13 -4.15 2.17 6.16
N VAL A 14 -3.16 2.08 5.27
CA VAL A 14 -3.01 2.94 4.10
C VAL A 14 -3.58 2.22 2.88
N HIS A 15 -4.55 2.83 2.22
CA HIS A 15 -5.13 2.31 0.99
C HIS A 15 -4.17 2.56 -0.17
N VAL A 16 -3.69 1.48 -0.77
CA VAL A 16 -2.76 1.52 -1.90
C VAL A 16 -3.52 1.21 -3.18
N LYS A 17 -3.34 2.05 -4.19
CA LYS A 17 -3.96 1.92 -5.51
C LYS A 17 -2.92 2.18 -6.59
N ALA A 18 -3.13 1.55 -7.75
CA ALA A 18 -2.47 1.95 -8.98
C ALA A 18 -3.26 3.12 -9.59
N ILE A 19 -2.56 4.11 -10.14
CA ILE A 19 -3.14 5.36 -10.66
C ILE A 19 -2.69 5.53 -12.10
N THR A 20 -3.63 5.80 -13.00
CA THR A 20 -3.34 6.15 -14.40
C THR A 20 -2.87 7.60 -14.54
N ALA A 21 -2.35 7.96 -15.70
CA ALA A 21 -2.05 9.37 -16.01
C ALA A 21 -3.31 10.26 -15.98
N THR A 22 -4.50 9.69 -16.23
CA THR A 22 -5.80 10.38 -16.16
C THR A 22 -6.38 10.43 -14.74
N GLY A 23 -5.73 9.82 -13.75
CA GLY A 23 -6.14 9.84 -12.34
C GLY A 23 -7.09 8.73 -11.90
N GLU A 24 -7.37 7.75 -12.75
CA GLU A 24 -8.23 6.61 -12.41
C GLU A 24 -7.51 5.63 -11.47
N PHE A 25 -8.26 5.07 -10.51
CA PHE A 25 -7.72 4.17 -9.49
C PHE A 25 -8.06 2.70 -9.75
N TYR A 26 -7.02 1.87 -9.70
CA TYR A 26 -7.11 0.42 -9.80
C TYR A 26 -6.64 -0.26 -8.51
N GLY A 27 -7.27 -1.38 -8.17
CA GLY A 27 -6.84 -2.20 -7.04
C GLY A 27 -5.47 -2.82 -7.27
N VAL A 28 -4.63 -2.84 -6.23
CA VAL A 28 -3.40 -3.63 -6.21
C VAL A 28 -3.70 -4.92 -5.43
N LYS A 29 -3.55 -6.07 -6.10
CA LYS A 29 -3.82 -7.39 -5.55
C LYS A 29 -2.57 -8.26 -5.57
N ALA A 30 -2.42 -9.11 -4.56
CA ALA A 30 -1.39 -10.14 -4.50
C ALA A 30 -2.02 -11.51 -4.77
N PHE A 31 -1.35 -12.32 -5.60
CA PHE A 31 -1.72 -13.71 -5.82
C PHE A 31 -1.23 -14.58 -4.66
N ALA A 32 -2.14 -15.28 -4.01
CA ALA A 32 -1.81 -16.31 -3.04
C ALA A 32 -1.48 -17.64 -3.74
N PRO A 33 -0.73 -18.55 -3.09
CA PRO A 33 -0.44 -19.88 -3.63
C PRO A 33 -1.71 -20.71 -3.94
N ASP A 34 -2.82 -20.45 -3.25
CA ASP A 34 -4.12 -21.10 -3.48
C ASP A 34 -4.95 -20.43 -4.60
N GLY A 35 -4.37 -19.49 -5.34
CA GLY A 35 -5.01 -18.77 -6.44
C GLY A 35 -5.90 -17.60 -6.00
N LYS A 36 -6.10 -17.36 -4.70
CA LYS A 36 -6.90 -16.23 -4.22
C LYS A 36 -6.18 -14.90 -4.39
N LEU A 37 -6.95 -13.83 -4.53
CA LEU A 37 -6.46 -12.46 -4.62
C LEU A 37 -6.62 -11.73 -3.29
N ASN A 38 -5.50 -11.32 -2.70
CA ASN A 38 -5.48 -10.53 -1.47
C ASN A 38 -5.29 -9.05 -1.78
N ASP A 39 -5.86 -8.16 -0.95
CA ASP A 39 -5.60 -6.73 -1.07
C ASP A 39 -4.20 -6.39 -0.58
N VAL A 40 -3.50 -5.56 -1.33
CA VAL A 40 -2.24 -4.97 -0.87
C VAL A 40 -2.55 -3.64 -0.19
N LYS A 41 -2.18 -3.53 1.09
CA LYS A 41 -2.31 -2.29 1.89
C LYS A 41 -0.96 -1.91 2.49
N GLY A 42 -0.80 -0.62 2.80
CA GLY A 42 0.25 -0.18 3.71
C GLY A 42 -0.22 -0.31 5.15
N ILE A 43 0.65 -0.78 6.04
CA ILE A 43 0.40 -0.90 7.47
C ILE A 43 1.30 0.08 8.19
N LYS A 44 0.66 0.94 8.99
CA LYS A 44 1.31 1.91 9.85
C LYS A 44 1.43 1.30 11.24
N ILE A 45 2.65 1.15 11.75
CA ILE A 45 2.87 0.54 13.07
C ILE A 45 2.91 1.64 14.13
N PHE A 46 3.47 2.79 13.78
CA PHE A 46 3.61 3.92 14.70
C PHE A 46 2.85 5.15 14.19
N GLU A 47 2.38 6.01 15.09
CA GLU A 47 1.67 7.24 14.70
C GLU A 47 2.57 8.32 14.07
N ARG A 48 3.90 8.18 14.16
CA ARG A 48 4.85 9.10 13.54
C ARG A 48 4.77 9.06 12.01
N LYS A 49 5.00 10.19 11.33
CA LYS A 49 4.91 10.30 9.85
C LYS A 49 5.74 9.23 9.12
N THR A 50 7.02 9.10 9.46
CA THR A 50 7.94 8.13 8.87
C THR A 50 8.08 6.93 9.79
N GLU A 51 7.83 5.72 9.27
CA GLU A 51 8.02 4.46 10.01
C GLU A 51 9.49 4.27 10.37
N LEU A 52 10.36 4.38 9.37
CA LEU A 52 11.81 4.21 9.49
C LEU A 52 12.51 4.77 8.24
N LYS A 53 13.85 4.74 8.24
CA LYS A 53 14.65 5.04 7.06
C LYS A 53 15.43 3.79 6.63
N ILE A 54 15.40 3.47 5.34
CA ILE A 54 16.23 2.40 4.74
C ILE A 54 17.24 3.08 3.82
N GLN A 55 18.54 2.94 4.11
CA GLN A 55 19.61 3.58 3.33
C GLN A 55 19.37 5.10 3.14
N GLY A 56 18.90 5.78 4.20
CA GLY A 56 18.56 7.21 4.17
C GLY A 56 17.18 7.56 3.60
N ASN A 57 16.53 6.65 2.87
CA ASN A 57 15.21 6.88 2.27
C ASN A 57 14.07 6.67 3.28
N PRO A 58 13.12 7.60 3.39
CA PRO A 58 12.00 7.46 4.33
C PRO A 58 10.99 6.40 3.85
N VAL A 59 10.59 5.53 4.78
CA VAL A 59 9.48 4.59 4.61
C VAL A 59 8.29 5.11 5.42
N TYR A 60 7.12 5.22 4.79
CA TYR A 60 5.93 5.81 5.41
C TYR A 60 4.91 4.78 5.93
N ALA A 61 4.97 3.55 5.40
CA ALA A 61 4.16 2.40 5.81
C ALA A 61 4.80 1.11 5.29
N HIS A 62 4.49 -0.03 5.91
CA HIS A 62 4.93 -1.35 5.47
C HIS A 62 3.89 -1.99 4.54
N LEU A 63 4.26 -2.37 3.31
CA LEU A 63 3.33 -3.06 2.41
C LEU A 63 3.09 -4.51 2.87
N LYS A 64 1.81 -4.90 2.96
CA LYS A 64 1.37 -6.26 3.27
C LYS A 64 0.18 -6.65 2.40
N ALA A 65 0.18 -7.89 1.96
CA ALA A 65 -1.02 -8.54 1.45
C ALA A 65 -1.87 -8.95 2.64
N ILE A 66 -3.10 -8.44 2.71
CA ILE A 66 -4.07 -8.79 3.73
C ILE A 66 -5.27 -9.45 3.08
N LYS A 67 -5.71 -10.55 3.67
CA LYS A 67 -6.97 -11.19 3.30
C LYS A 67 -8.09 -10.29 3.83
N GLN A 68 -9.03 -9.90 2.96
CA GLN A 68 -10.29 -9.30 3.38
C GLN A 68 -11.37 -10.38 3.40
#